data_AF-A0A561ENF4-F1
#
_entry.id   AF-A0A561ENF4-F1
#
_cell.length_a   1.000
_cell.length_b   1.000
_cell.length_c   1.000
_cell.angle_alpha   90.00
_cell.angle_beta   90.00
_cell.angle_gamma   90.00
#
_symmetry.space_group_name_H-M   'P 1'
#
loop_
_entity.id
_entity.type
_entity.pdbx_description
1 polymer ?
#
loop_
_entity_poly.entity_id
_entity_poly.type
_entity_poly.pdbx_seq_one_letter_code
_entity_poly.pdbx_strand_id
1 'polypeptide(L)'
;MIATTWITVLRGTQETTFTDEIDTFTETGIDALTRIPASLIETTRTSQTPVSGTPRVVRATTARIRAGTAVQADDQIRDERTGRIYSIDQINQPAAIGITAELRLDLTLIN
;
A
#
# COMPACT_ATOMS: atom_id res chain seq x y z
N MET A 1 0.37 -14.19 10.85
CA MET A 1 1.11 -13.47 9.81
C MET A 1 2.58 -13.87 9.81
N ILE A 2 3.19 -14.07 8.63
CA ILE A 2 4.65 -14.11 8.46
C ILE A 2 5.03 -12.83 7.73
N ALA A 3 5.88 -11.99 8.32
CA ALA A 3 6.37 -10.78 7.67
C ALA A 3 7.42 -11.16 6.62
N THR A 4 7.21 -10.73 5.38
CA THR A 4 8.13 -10.99 4.26
C THR A 4 8.92 -9.75 3.88
N THR A 5 8.44 -8.56 4.26
CA THR A 5 9.12 -7.29 4.01
C THR A 5 8.80 -6.28 5.11
N TRP A 6 9.47 -5.13 5.05
CA TRP A 6 9.21 -3.96 5.88
C TRP A 6 8.58 -2.89 5.01
N ILE A 7 7.62 -2.17 5.57
CA ILE A 7 7.00 -1.04 4.91
C ILE A 7 7.13 0.22 5.76
N THR A 8 7.13 1.34 5.06
CA THR A 8 6.96 2.66 5.63
C THR A 8 5.65 3.25 5.14
N VAL A 9 4.84 3.77 6.06
CA VAL A 9 3.61 4.49 5.77
C VAL A 9 3.94 5.97 5.57
N LEU A 10 3.53 6.51 4.44
CA LEU A 10 3.72 7.91 4.05
C LEU A 10 2.38 8.64 4.22
N ARG A 11 2.40 9.78 4.91
CA ARG A 11 1.20 10.62 5.14
C ARG A 11 1.47 12.08 4.78
N GLY A 12 0.48 12.70 4.13
CA GLY A 12 0.51 14.11 3.73
C GLY A 12 1.31 14.38 2.45
N THR A 13 1.39 15.65 2.07
CA THR A 13 2.23 16.17 0.99
C THR A 13 3.20 17.17 1.59
N GLN A 14 4.50 17.11 1.27
CA GLN A 14 5.40 18.23 1.60
C GLN A 14 4.99 19.44 0.76
N GLU A 15 4.48 20.50 1.39
CA GLU A 15 4.49 21.84 0.78
C GLU A 15 5.92 22.38 0.86
N THR A 16 6.70 22.23 -0.21
CA THR A 16 7.99 22.90 -0.33
C THR A 16 7.75 24.38 -0.57
N THR A 17 7.83 25.16 0.50
CA THR A 17 7.74 26.62 0.46
C THR A 17 9.05 27.18 -0.11
N PHE A 18 9.06 27.48 -1.42
CA PHE A 18 9.99 28.34 -2.16
C PHE A 18 11.53 28.05 -2.11
N THR A 19 12.08 27.85 -3.31
CA THR A 19 13.46 28.15 -3.75
C THR A 19 14.58 27.16 -3.34
N ASP A 20 14.57 25.96 -3.90
CA ASP A 20 15.48 25.53 -4.98
C ASP A 20 15.10 24.10 -5.38
N GLU A 21 14.97 23.86 -6.68
CA GLU A 21 14.50 22.60 -7.25
C GLU A 21 15.57 21.52 -7.10
N ILE A 22 15.54 20.80 -5.98
CA ILE A 22 16.16 19.50 -5.91
C ILE A 22 15.21 18.56 -6.65
N ASP A 23 15.58 18.24 -7.88
CA ASP A 23 14.96 17.20 -8.70
C ASP A 23 15.26 15.82 -8.07
N THR A 24 14.67 15.58 -6.90
CA THR A 24 14.54 14.23 -6.33
C THR A 24 13.07 13.88 -6.47
N PHE A 25 12.70 13.49 -7.69
CA PHE A 25 11.47 12.74 -7.88
C PHE A 25 11.42 11.62 -6.82
N THR A 26 10.22 11.42 -6.27
CA THR A 26 9.77 10.21 -5.57
C THR A 26 9.90 10.18 -4.04
N GLU A 27 9.32 11.12 -3.31
CA GLU A 27 8.88 10.82 -1.93
C GLU A 27 7.48 11.37 -1.68
N THR A 28 6.48 10.58 -2.09
CA THR A 28 5.09 10.90 -1.87
C THR A 28 4.74 10.74 -0.39
N GLY A 29 4.94 11.81 0.39
CA GLY A 29 4.49 11.96 1.77
C GLY A 29 5.58 11.86 2.85
N ILE A 30 5.25 12.35 4.05
CA ILE A 30 6.16 12.32 5.21
C ILE A 30 6.10 10.91 5.82
N ASP A 31 7.26 10.32 6.13
CA ASP A 31 7.38 9.05 6.84
C ASP A 31 6.64 9.12 8.20
N ALA A 32 5.40 8.62 8.23
CA ALA A 32 4.55 8.65 9.41
C ALA A 32 4.81 7.47 10.35
N LEU A 33 5.06 6.28 9.77
CA LEU A 33 5.41 5.06 10.49
C LEU A 33 6.41 4.26 9.66
N THR A 34 7.62 4.04 10.19
CA THR A 34 8.69 3.30 9.51
C THR A 34 8.82 1.89 10.08
N ARG A 35 9.44 0.98 9.31
CA ARG A 35 9.74 -0.39 9.75
C ARG A 35 8.52 -1.12 10.31
N ILE A 36 7.40 -1.05 9.61
CA ILE A 36 6.25 -1.89 9.92
C ILE A 36 6.46 -3.27 9.27
N PRO A 37 6.44 -4.36 10.04
CA PRO A 37 6.52 -5.70 9.46
C PRO A 37 5.25 -6.00 8.66
N ALA A 38 5.42 -6.22 7.36
CA ALA A 38 4.34 -6.42 6.40
C ALA A 38 4.52 -7.70 5.58
N SER A 39 3.44 -8.19 5.01
CA SER A 39 3.47 -9.23 3.98
C SER A 39 2.78 -8.69 2.75
N LEU A 40 3.57 -8.44 1.70
CA LEU A 40 3.07 -7.98 0.41
C LEU A 40 2.88 -9.19 -0.52
N ILE A 41 1.68 -9.32 -1.07
CA ILE A 41 1.28 -10.40 -1.96
C ILE A 41 0.75 -9.77 -3.25
N GLU A 42 1.49 -9.92 -4.35
CA GLU A 42 1.03 -9.52 -5.67
C GLU A 42 0.07 -10.59 -6.22
N THR A 43 -1.14 -10.18 -6.56
CA THR A 43 -2.17 -11.04 -7.15
C THR A 43 -2.56 -10.49 -8.51
N THR A 44 -2.29 -11.27 -9.56
CA THR A 44 -2.75 -10.97 -10.91
C THR A 44 -4.16 -11.51 -11.07
N ARG A 45 -5.16 -10.63 -11.23
CA ARG A 45 -6.53 -11.03 -11.54
C ARG A 45 -6.84 -10.70 -13.00
N THR A 46 -7.06 -11.75 -13.80
CA THR A 46 -7.57 -11.62 -15.17
C THR A 46 -9.09 -11.65 -15.11
N SER A 47 -9.74 -10.52 -15.42
CA SER A 47 -11.20 -10.48 -15.55
C SER A 47 -11.57 -10.46 -17.03
N GLN A 48 -12.33 -11.46 -17.48
CA GLN A 48 -12.93 -11.49 -18.81
C GLN A 48 -14.34 -10.88 -18.73
N THR A 49 -14.59 -9.79 -19.43
CA THR A 49 -15.94 -9.25 -19.64
C THR A 49 -16.61 -9.95 -20.82
N PRO A 50 -17.82 -10.53 -20.69
CA PRO A 50 -18.47 -11.30 -21.75
C PRO A 50 -18.79 -10.51 -23.03
N VAL A 51 -18.82 -9.17 -22.96
CA VAL A 51 -19.33 -8.30 -24.03
C VAL A 51 -18.25 -7.77 -24.99
N SER A 52 -16.97 -7.71 -24.59
CA SER A 52 -15.94 -7.01 -25.39
C SER A 52 -14.67 -7.81 -25.69
N GLY A 53 -14.56 -9.08 -25.27
CA GLY A 53 -13.48 -10.00 -25.67
C GLY A 53 -12.04 -9.55 -25.34
N THR A 54 -11.86 -8.41 -24.69
CA THR A 54 -10.54 -7.85 -24.40
C THR A 54 -10.14 -8.25 -22.98
N PRO A 55 -9.14 -9.14 -22.80
CA PRO A 55 -8.68 -9.52 -21.48
C PRO A 55 -8.02 -8.32 -20.80
N ARG A 56 -8.60 -7.83 -19.70
CA ARG A 56 -7.96 -6.83 -18.85
C ARG A 56 -7.24 -7.54 -17.72
N VAL A 57 -5.91 -7.42 -17.70
CA VAL A 57 -5.07 -7.89 -16.60
C VAL A 57 -5.01 -6.76 -15.58
N VAL A 58 -5.65 -6.95 -14.43
CA VAL A 58 -5.52 -6.04 -13.29
C VAL A 58 -4.53 -6.67 -12.31
N ARG A 59 -3.42 -5.98 -12.07
CA ARG A 59 -2.48 -6.34 -11.01
C ARG A 59 -2.98 -5.70 -9.73
N ALA A 60 -3.39 -6.51 -8.77
CA ALA A 60 -3.75 -6.05 -7.43
C ALA A 60 -2.64 -6.47 -6.48
N THR A 61 -2.21 -5.57 -5.60
CA THR A 61 -1.30 -5.92 -4.51
C THR A 61 -2.09 -5.95 -3.22
N THR A 62 -1.93 -6.97 -2.39
CA THR A 62 -2.51 -6.98 -1.04
C THR A 62 -1.40 -6.95 -0.02
N ALA A 63 -1.43 -6.01 0.90
CA ALA A 63 -0.57 -6.01 2.08
C ALA A 63 -1.34 -6.53 3.30
N ARG A 64 -0.67 -7.34 4.11
CA ARG A 64 -1.13 -7.70 5.46
C ARG A 64 -0.22 -7.03 6.47
N ILE A 65 -0.81 -6.45 7.49
CA ILE A 65 -0.09 -5.79 8.59
C ILE A 65 -0.77 -6.12 9.93
N ARG A 66 -0.04 -5.89 11.03
CA ARG A 66 -0.58 -6.15 12.37
C ARG A 66 -1.79 -5.27 12.66
N ALA A 67 -2.74 -5.82 13.40
CA ALA A 67 -3.85 -5.07 13.96
C ALA A 67 -3.34 -3.92 14.85
N GLY A 68 -4.02 -2.77 14.79
CA GLY A 68 -3.64 -1.57 15.57
C GLY A 68 -2.57 -0.70 14.92
N THR A 69 -2.05 -1.06 13.75
CA THR A 69 -1.20 -0.14 12.97
C THR A 69 -2.05 1.07 12.53
N ALA A 70 -1.57 2.28 12.81
CA ALA A 70 -2.31 3.51 12.54
C ALA A 70 -2.24 3.93 11.05
N VAL A 71 -2.90 3.16 10.19
CA VAL A 71 -3.07 3.43 8.75
C VAL A 71 -4.43 4.05 8.45
N GLN A 72 -4.47 4.93 7.45
CA GLN A 72 -5.64 5.63 6.94
C GLN A 72 -5.77 5.40 5.43
N ALA A 73 -6.97 5.60 4.87
CA ALA A 73 -7.22 5.33 3.45
C ALA A 73 -6.44 6.27 2.51
N ASP A 74 -6.16 7.49 2.95
CA ASP A 74 -5.38 8.48 2.19
C ASP A 74 -3.86 8.30 2.35
N ASP A 75 -3.42 7.33 3.17
CA ASP A 75 -2.00 7.04 3.33
C ASP A 75 -1.46 6.25 2.13
N GLN A 76 -0.16 6.38 1.94
CA GLN A 76 0.60 5.60 0.97
C GLN A 76 1.57 4.68 1.68
N ILE A 77 1.99 3.63 0.99
CA ILE A 77 2.86 2.60 1.54
C ILE A 77 4.07 2.44 0.63
N ARG A 78 5.26 2.62 1.21
CA ARG A 78 6.53 2.31 0.56
C ARG A 78 7.03 0.96 1.04
N ASP A 79 7.34 0.07 0.11
CA ASP A 79 8.07 -1.16 0.41
C ASP A 79 9.56 -0.85 0.57
N GLU A 80 10.13 -1.04 1.76
CA GLU A 80 11.53 -0.73 2.04
C GLU A 80 12.51 -1.64 1.27
N ARG A 81 12.06 -2.82 0.83
CA ARG A 81 12.90 -3.76 0.08
C ARG A 81 13.02 -3.39 -1.40
N THR A 82 11.96 -2.90 -2.02
CA THR A 82 11.92 -2.60 -3.47
C THR A 82 11.86 -1.12 -3.80
N GLY A 83 11.60 -0.26 -2.81
CA GLY A 83 11.40 1.18 -2.99
C GLY A 83 10.08 1.56 -3.65
N ARG A 84 9.21 0.59 -3.97
CA ARG A 84 7.93 0.86 -4.65
C ARG A 84 6.93 1.50 -3.70
N ILE A 85 6.18 2.47 -4.22
CA ILE A 85 5.12 3.18 -3.50
C ILE A 85 3.76 2.69 -4.00
N TYR A 86 2.86 2.46 -3.05
CA TYR A 86 1.52 1.96 -3.29
C TYR A 86 0.49 2.90 -2.62
N SER A 87 -0.63 3.13 -3.31
CA SER A 87 -1.81 3.75 -2.71
C SER A 87 -2.62 2.71 -1.97
N ILE A 88 -3.26 3.10 -0.87
CA ILE A 88 -4.27 2.27 -0.21
C ILE A 88 -5.61 2.51 -0.90
N ASP A 89 -6.17 1.48 -1.54
CA ASP A 89 -7.50 1.54 -2.13
C ASP A 89 -8.58 1.18 -1.11
N GLN A 90 -8.28 0.18 -0.27
CA GLN A 90 -9.24 -0.33 0.70
C GLN A 90 -8.53 -0.91 1.93
N ILE A 91 -9.07 -0.59 3.10
CA ILE A 91 -8.66 -1.17 4.39
C ILE A 91 -9.74 -2.15 4.83
N ASN A 92 -9.37 -3.40 5.02
CA ASN A 92 -10.27 -4.46 5.46
C ASN A 92 -9.72 -5.12 6.72
N GLN A 93 -10.55 -5.23 7.75
CA GLN A 93 -10.25 -6.03 8.93
C GLN A 93 -11.30 -7.13 9.04
N PRO A 94 -10.95 -8.40 8.77
CA PRO A 94 -11.91 -9.49 8.89
C PRO A 94 -12.34 -9.65 10.34
N ALA A 95 -13.65 -9.82 10.56
CA ALA A 95 -14.17 -10.12 11.89
C ALA A 95 -13.69 -11.51 12.33
N ALA A 96 -13.15 -11.59 13.54
CA ALA A 96 -12.75 -12.85 14.15
C ALA A 96 -13.24 -12.89 15.61
N ILE A 97 -13.71 -14.06 16.05
CA ILE A 97 -14.19 -14.25 17.41
C ILE A 97 -13.00 -14.66 18.28
N GLY A 98 -12.74 -13.91 19.36
CA GLY A 98 -11.69 -14.22 20.33
C GLY A 98 -10.27 -13.78 19.96
N ILE A 99 -10.06 -13.22 18.76
CA ILE A 99 -8.78 -12.64 18.33
C ILE A 99 -9.00 -11.35 17.53
N THR A 100 -8.05 -10.42 17.61
CA THR A 100 -8.01 -9.28 16.69
C THR A 100 -7.29 -9.69 15.41
N ALA A 101 -8.02 -9.79 14.30
CA ALA A 101 -7.44 -10.18 13.03
C ALA A 101 -6.51 -9.10 12.45
N GLU A 102 -5.56 -9.53 11.64
CA GLU A 102 -4.64 -8.68 10.88
C GLU A 102 -5.40 -7.73 9.94
N LEU A 103 -4.83 -6.55 9.71
CA LEU A 103 -5.35 -5.61 8.73
C LEU A 103 -4.92 -6.06 7.34
N ARG A 104 -5.87 -6.11 6.42
CA ARG A 104 -5.66 -6.38 5.00
C ARG A 104 -5.87 -5.09 4.23
N LEU A 105 -4.84 -4.67 3.52
CA LEU A 105 -4.86 -3.48 2.67
C LEU A 105 -4.83 -3.93 1.22
N ASP A 106 -5.82 -3.50 0.45
CA ASP A 106 -5.77 -3.63 -1.01
C ASP A 106 -5.06 -2.39 -1.56
N LEU A 107 -4.05 -2.65 -2.37
CA LEU A 107 -3.06 -1.67 -2.80
C LEU A 107 -2.96 -1.61 -4.32
N THR A 108 -2.88 -0.38 -4.83
CA THR A 108 -2.55 -0.08 -6.22
C THR A 108 -1.16 0.54 -6.29
N LEU A 109 -0.31 0.00 -7.17
CA LEU A 109 1.03 0.55 -7.41
C LEU A 109 0.92 1.94 -8.03
N ILE A 110 1.59 2.92 -7.42
CA ILE A 110 1.75 4.27 -7.97
C ILE A 110 3.13 4.30 -8.63
N ASN A 111 3.17 4.64 -9.92
CA ASN A 111 4.40 4.73 -10.71
C ASN A 111 4.99 6.13 -10.66
#